data_AF-A0AAW7XCC9-F1
#
_entry.id   AF-A0AAW7XCC9-F1
#
_cell.length_a   1.000
_cell.length_b   1.000
_cell.length_c   1.000
_cell.angle_alpha   90.00
_cell.angle_beta   90.00
_cell.angle_gamma   90.00
#
_symmetry.space_group_name_H-M   'P 1'
#
loop_
_entity.id
_entity.type
_entity.pdbx_description
1 polymer ?
#
loop_
_entity_poly.entity_id
_entity_poly.type
_entity_poly.pdbx_seq_one_letter_code
_entity_poly.pdbx_strand_id
1 'polypeptide(L)' 'MFNVGPNGEGSVPKIGVQFLEEAGQWIQNYPQVIYGAGSSPWGHALSWGDVTTQDHSLYLSVFDWPQDGKLYVPG' A
#
# COMPACT_ATOMS: atom_id res chain seq x y z
N MET A 1 -0.55 -10.37 4.39
CA MET A 1 -0.12 -11.61 3.71
C MET A 1 -1.21 -11.99 2.72
N PHE A 2 -0.85 -12.20 1.46
CA PHE A 2 -1.79 -12.65 0.42
C PHE A 2 -1.59 -14.16 0.19
N ASN A 3 -2.68 -14.91 0.14
CA ASN A 3 -2.65 -16.36 0.04
C ASN A 3 -2.86 -16.80 -1.42
N VAL A 4 -2.13 -17.83 -1.85
CA VAL A 4 -2.30 -18.45 -3.16
C VAL A 4 -2.68 -19.90 -2.98
N GLY A 5 -3.80 -20.29 -3.59
CA GLY A 5 -4.23 -21.69 -3.69
C GLY A 5 -4.00 -22.19 -5.12
N PRO A 6 -2.97 -23.01 -5.38
CA PRO A 6 -2.79 -23.64 -6.68
C PRO A 6 -3.98 -24.54 -7.05
N ASN A 7 -4.25 -24.69 -8.35
CA ASN A 7 -5.24 -25.64 -8.85
C ASN A 7 -4.74 -27.09 -8.70
N GLY A 8 -5.56 -28.07 -9.14
CA GLY A 8 -5.21 -29.50 -9.05
C GLY A 8 -3.94 -29.91 -9.83
N GLU A 9 -3.44 -29.05 -10.72
CA GLU A 9 -2.21 -29.24 -11.49
C GLU A 9 -1.02 -28.49 -10.87
N GLY A 10 -1.23 -27.81 -9.73
CA GLY A 10 -0.21 -27.02 -9.05
C GLY A 10 0.01 -25.62 -9.66
N SER A 11 -0.80 -25.20 -10.62
CA SER A 11 -0.70 -23.88 -11.24
C SER A 11 -1.49 -22.81 -10.46
N VAL A 12 -0.96 -21.59 -10.40
CA VAL A 12 -1.68 -20.45 -9.81
C VAL A 12 -2.86 -20.08 -10.71
N PRO A 13 -4.08 -19.94 -10.17
CA PRO A 13 -5.23 -19.49 -10.96
C PRO A 13 -4.96 -18.14 -11.62
N LYS A 14 -5.43 -17.95 -12.86
CA LYS A 14 -5.17 -16.74 -13.66
C LYS A 14 -5.49 -15.44 -12.91
N ILE A 15 -6.58 -15.42 -12.14
CA ILE A 15 -6.96 -14.26 -11.33
C ILE A 15 -5.93 -13.94 -10.23
N GLY A 16 -5.32 -14.96 -9.63
CA GLY A 16 -4.24 -14.81 -8.66
C GLY A 16 -2.97 -14.26 -9.29
N VAL A 17 -2.62 -14.72 -10.49
CA VAL A 17 -1.49 -14.17 -11.27
C VAL A 17 -1.72 -12.69 -11.53
N GLN A 18 -2.90 -12.31 -12.03
CA GLN A 18 -3.23 -10.92 -12.33
C GLN A 18 -3.08 -10.01 -11.09
N PHE A 19 -3.64 -10.41 -9.94
CA PHE A 19 -3.51 -9.60 -8.72
C PHE A 19 -2.06 -9.47 -8.23
N LEU A 20 -1.27 -10.54 -8.33
CA LEU A 20 0.14 -10.50 -7.93
C LEU A 20 0.97 -9.61 -8.86
N GLU A 21 0.71 -9.66 -10.17
CA GLU A 21 1.38 -8.80 -11.15
C GLU A 21 1.00 -7.33 -10.95
N GLU A 22 -0.29 -7.01 -10.80
CA GLU A 22 -0.77 -5.64 -10.55
C GLU A 22 -0.21 -5.07 -9.23
N ALA A 23 -0.26 -5.85 -8.14
CA ALA A 23 0.32 -5.44 -6.87
C ALA A 23 1.84 -5.26 -6.97
N GLY A 24 2.53 -6.18 -7.65
CA GLY A 24 3.97 -6.13 -7.87
C GLY A 24 4.39 -4.88 -8.66
N GLN A 25 3.67 -4.53 -9.72
CA GLN A 25 3.91 -3.31 -10.50
C GLN A 25 3.73 -2.05 -9.65
N TRP A 26 2.69 -1.99 -8.81
CA TRP A 26 2.49 -0.86 -7.92
C TRP A 26 3.63 -0.74 -6.88
N ILE A 27 4.01 -1.86 -6.26
CA ILE A 27 5.10 -1.89 -5.26
C ILE A 27 6.43 -1.47 -5.89
N GLN A 28 6.71 -1.85 -7.15
CA GLN A 28 7.93 -1.43 -7.85
C GLN A 28 8.03 0.09 -8.01
N ASN A 29 6.89 0.79 -8.15
CA ASN A 29 6.87 2.25 -8.26
C ASN A 29 7.00 2.94 -6.89
N TYR A 30 6.56 2.30 -5.81
CA TYR A 30 6.52 2.89 -4.46
C TYR A 30 7.11 1.98 -3.36
N PRO A 31 8.32 1.40 -3.55
CA PRO A 31 8.86 0.41 -2.62
C PRO A 31 9.11 0.99 -1.23
N GLN A 32 9.45 2.28 -1.15
CA GLN A 32 9.72 2.99 0.11
C GLN A 32 8.51 3.12 1.06
N VAL A 33 7.30 2.91 0.55
CA VAL A 33 6.09 2.94 1.37
C VAL A 33 5.87 1.61 2.10
N ILE A 34 6.52 0.54 1.62
CA ILE A 34 6.33 -0.84 2.08
C ILE A 34 7.60 -1.43 2.71
N TYR A 35 8.71 -1.43 1.96
CA TYR A 35 9.95 -2.09 2.38
C TYR A 35 10.80 -1.16 3.23
N GLY A 36 11.10 -1.58 4.47
CA GLY A 36 11.86 -0.76 5.42
C GLY A 36 11.08 0.43 5.98
N ALA A 37 9.81 0.56 5.62
CA ALA A 37 8.93 1.60 6.11
C ALA A 37 8.67 1.45 7.61
N GLY A 38 8.84 2.55 8.34
CA GLY A 38 8.45 2.70 9.73
C GLY A 38 6.99 3.11 9.90
N SER A 39 6.52 3.05 11.14
CA SER A 39 5.15 3.39 11.49
C SER A 39 4.84 4.87 11.34
N SER A 40 3.56 5.18 11.10
CA SER A 40 2.99 6.53 11.23
C SER A 40 3.34 7.14 12.59
N PRO A 41 3.72 8.44 12.66
CA PRO A 41 3.88 9.16 13.93
C PRO A 41 2.59 9.23 14.74
N TRP A 42 1.42 9.12 14.09
CA TRP A 42 0.11 9.22 14.75
C TRP A 42 -0.39 7.88 15.28
N GLY A 43 0.19 6.76 14.85
CA GLY A 43 -0.24 5.42 15.29
C GLY A 43 -1.67 5.02 14.87
N HIS A 44 -2.30 5.78 13.98
CA HIS A 44 -3.61 5.49 13.38
C HIS A 44 -3.69 6.05 11.96
N ALA A 45 -4.60 5.49 11.16
CA ALA A 45 -4.92 5.99 9.82
C ALA A 45 -5.62 7.37 9.91
N LEU A 46 -5.40 8.20 8.89
CA LEU A 46 -6.06 9.48 8.72
C LEU A 46 -7.34 9.30 7.87
N SER A 47 -8.21 10.30 7.85
CA SER A 47 -9.51 10.21 7.17
C SER A 47 -9.44 9.99 5.66
N TRP A 48 -8.30 10.29 5.03
CA TRP A 48 -8.07 10.16 3.59
C TRP A 48 -7.10 9.00 3.24
N GLY A 49 -6.50 8.33 4.23
CA GLY A 49 -5.49 7.32 3.97
C GLY A 49 -4.56 7.01 5.13
N ASP A 50 -3.38 6.46 4.82
CA ASP A 50 -2.38 6.05 5.81
C ASP A 50 -1.02 6.73 5.57
N VAL A 51 -0.18 6.75 6.59
CA VAL A 51 1.16 7.34 6.53
C VAL A 51 2.21 6.37 7.04
N THR A 52 3.28 6.23 6.28
CA THR A 52 4.49 5.53 6.72
C THR A 52 5.67 6.47 6.77
N THR A 53 6.69 6.09 7.53
CA THR A 53 7.95 6.84 7.64
C THR A 53 9.06 6.10 6.91
N GLN A 54 9.96 6.83 6.25
CA GLN A 54 11.25 6.27 5.87
C GLN A 54 12.30 7.38 5.94
N ASP A 55 13.40 7.10 6.64
CA ASP A 55 14.46 8.06 6.95
C ASP A 55 13.91 9.33 7.62
N HIS A 56 13.90 10.46 6.90
CA HIS A 56 13.40 11.75 7.35
C HIS A 56 12.14 12.20 6.59
N SER A 57 11.45 11.27 5.92
CA SER A 57 10.27 11.55 5.10
C SER A 57 9.02 10.83 5.60
N LEU A 58 7.89 11.51 5.43
CA LEU A 58 6.55 10.95 5.57
C LEU A 58 6.00 10.62 4.18
N TYR A 59 5.49 9.41 4.01
CA TYR A 59 4.87 8.95 2.77
C TYR A 59 3.37 8.80 2.98
N LEU A 60 2.59 9.60 2.25
CA LEU A 60 1.15 9.67 2.39
C LEU A 60 0.50 8.76 1.33
N SER A 61 -0.08 7.65 1.77
CA SER A 61 -0.86 6.75 0.92
C SER A 61 -2.32 7.19 0.93
N VAL A 62 -2.73 7.94 -0.09
CA VAL A 62 -4.09 8.47 -0.21
C VAL A 62 -5.00 7.42 -0.84
N PHE A 63 -6.01 6.96 -0.09
CA PHE A 63 -7.02 6.02 -0.56
C PHE A 63 -8.30 6.75 -0.97
N ASP A 64 -8.67 7.77 -0.20
CA ASP A 64 -9.88 8.55 -0.39
C ASP A 64 -9.50 10.00 -0.69
N TRP A 65 -9.49 10.36 -1.98
CA TRP A 65 -9.18 11.71 -2.40
C TRP A 65 -10.28 12.70 -1.97
N PRO A 66 -9.94 13.76 -1.22
CA PRO A 66 -10.93 14.74 -0.78
C PRO A 66 -11.36 15.64 -1.94
N GLN A 67 -12.65 16.00 -1.98
CA GLN A 67 -13.23 16.82 -3.05
C GLN A 67 -12.65 18.24 -3.12
N ASP A 68 -12.19 18.77 -1.99
CA ASP A 68 -11.55 20.09 -1.91
C ASP A 68 -10.06 20.05 -2.26
N GLY A 69 -9.51 18.87 -2.54
CA GLY A 69 -8.10 18.65 -2.88
C GLY A 69 -7.13 18.86 -1.71
N LYS A 70 -7.60 18.91 -0.47
CA LYS A 70 -6.76 19.18 0.71
C LYS A 70 -6.65 17.96 1.62
N LEU A 71 -5.41 17.54 1.87
CA LEU A 71 -5.10 16.52 2.87
C LEU A 71 -4.80 17.20 4.20
N TYR A 72 -5.60 16.91 5.22
CA TYR A 72 -5.38 17.41 6.58
C TYR A 72 -4.46 16.44 7.33
N VAL A 73 -3.39 16.98 7.92
CA VAL A 73 -2.36 16.24 8.65
C VAL A 73 -2.28 16.81 10.07
N PRO A 74 -2.38 16.00 11.14
CA PRO A 74 -2.33 16.52 12.50
C PRO A 74 -0.94 17.08 12.85
N GLY A 75 -0.90 18.33 13.34
CA GLY A 75 0.32 19.03 13.74
C GLY A 75 0.08 20.52 14.02
#